data_AF-B9EU58-F1
#
_entry.id   AF-B9EU58-F1
#
_cell.length_a   1.000
_cell.length_b   1.000
_cell.length_c   1.000
_cell.angle_alpha   90.00
_cell.angle_beta   90.00
_cell.angle_gamma   90.00
#
_symmetry.space_group_name_H-M   'P 1'
#
loop_
_entity.id
_entity.type
_entity.pdbx_description
1 polymer ?
#
loop_
_entity_poly.entity_id
_entity_poly.type
_entity_poly.pdbx_seq_one_letter_code
_entity_poly.pdbx_strand_id
1 'polypeptide(L)'
;MPPAPAPAPPPSPFGATTPSSASATPSPTRATTPSSSAAERLGVPLLPPFLAYNGSFRRGANFAVGAATALDSSIFHAGDPPPGASPFPVNTSLGVQLGWFESLKPSLCSTTQGKKKCKDFFGRSLFFVGEFGFNDYEFFFRKKSMEEIRSFVPYIIETISIAIEVIII
;
A
#
# COMPACT_ATOMS: atom_id res chain seq x y z
N MET A 1 -44.16 -14.35 -6.69
CA MET A 1 -43.42 -13.43 -5.79
C MET A 1 -41.96 -13.49 -6.23
N PRO A 2 -41.37 -12.41 -6.77
CA PRO A 2 -39.98 -12.46 -7.22
C PRO A 2 -39.04 -12.61 -6.00
N PRO A 3 -37.88 -13.27 -6.16
CA PRO A 3 -36.92 -13.42 -5.08
C PRO A 3 -36.37 -12.06 -4.66
N ALA A 4 -36.11 -11.90 -3.36
CA ALA A 4 -35.52 -10.70 -2.78
C ALA A 4 -34.14 -10.44 -3.41
N PRO A 5 -33.78 -9.16 -3.67
CA PRO A 5 -32.47 -8.82 -4.19
C PRO A 5 -31.37 -9.24 -3.22
N ALA A 6 -30.27 -9.76 -3.76
CA ALA A 6 -29.11 -10.15 -2.98
C ALA A 6 -28.56 -8.96 -2.17
N PRO A 7 -28.01 -9.20 -0.97
CA PRO A 7 -27.40 -8.14 -0.17
C PRO A 7 -26.24 -7.50 -0.94
N ALA A 8 -26.12 -6.17 -0.83
CA ALA A 8 -25.03 -5.43 -1.44
C ALA A 8 -23.67 -5.94 -0.93
N PRO A 9 -22.65 -6.02 -1.80
CA PRO A 9 -21.31 -6.41 -1.37
C PRO A 9 -20.78 -5.42 -0.32
N PRO A 10 -19.94 -5.89 0.63
CA PRO A 10 -19.32 -5.01 1.62
C PRO A 10 -18.52 -3.90 0.93
N PRO A 11 -18.42 -2.70 1.55
CA PRO A 11 -17.66 -1.60 0.98
C PRO A 11 -16.22 -2.03 0.71
N SER A 12 -15.75 -1.77 -0.51
CA SER A 12 -14.38 -2.04 -0.91
C SER A 12 -13.41 -1.30 0.01
N PRO A 13 -12.34 -1.93 0.51
CA PRO A 13 -11.27 -1.23 1.23
C PRO A 13 -10.50 -0.26 0.32
N PHE A 14 -10.77 -0.27 -0.99
CA PHE A 14 -10.16 0.62 -1.97
C PHE A 14 -11.13 1.77 -2.28
N GLY A 15 -10.82 2.95 -1.74
CA GLY A 15 -11.59 4.17 -1.97
C GLY A 15 -11.64 4.56 -3.45
N ALA A 16 -12.84 4.65 -4.02
CA ALA A 16 -13.09 5.33 -5.28
C ALA A 16 -13.40 6.81 -4.99
N THR A 17 -12.71 7.74 -5.63
CA THR A 17 -13.01 9.18 -5.51
C THR A 17 -13.67 9.66 -6.80
N THR A 18 -14.93 10.08 -6.73
CA THR A 18 -15.59 10.87 -7.78
C THR A 18 -15.28 12.37 -7.56
N PRO A 19 -15.17 13.19 -8.62
CA PRO A 19 -14.81 14.59 -8.47
C PRO A 19 -16.06 15.45 -8.26
N SER A 20 -16.28 16.01 -7.07
CA SER A 20 -16.93 17.32 -6.89
C SER A 20 -17.01 17.79 -5.43
N SER A 21 -16.68 19.07 -5.26
CA SER A 21 -17.15 20.04 -4.27
C SER A 21 -16.72 19.94 -2.80
N ALA A 22 -16.10 21.04 -2.35
CA ALA A 22 -15.75 21.39 -0.99
C ALA A 22 -16.88 21.18 0.02
N SER A 23 -16.56 20.49 1.12
CA SER A 23 -17.22 20.62 2.42
C SER A 23 -16.28 20.07 3.49
N ALA A 24 -15.87 20.94 4.41
CA ALA A 24 -15.00 20.59 5.52
C ALA A 24 -15.78 19.81 6.59
N THR A 25 -15.60 18.49 6.64
CA THR A 25 -15.89 17.65 7.82
C THR A 25 -14.85 16.53 7.90
N PRO A 26 -14.29 16.21 9.09
CA PRO A 26 -13.27 15.17 9.22
C PRO A 26 -13.97 13.80 9.25
N SER A 27 -14.01 13.12 8.11
CA SER A 27 -14.50 11.74 7.99
C SER A 27 -13.31 10.76 8.00
N PRO A 28 -13.42 9.55 8.62
CA PRO A 28 -12.32 8.60 8.80
C PRO A 28 -11.90 7.88 7.50
N THR A 29 -12.33 8.37 6.34
CA THR A 29 -12.20 7.74 5.02
C THR A 29 -11.04 8.25 4.17
N ARG A 30 -10.09 9.02 4.74
CA ARG A 30 -8.91 9.49 4.00
C ARG A 30 -7.84 8.39 3.91
N ALA A 31 -8.13 7.33 3.16
CA ALA A 31 -7.16 6.29 2.82
C ALA A 31 -6.06 6.88 1.91
N THR A 32 -4.83 6.63 2.32
CA THR A 32 -3.59 7.27 1.87
C THR A 32 -3.19 6.83 0.46
N THR A 33 -3.71 7.54 -0.54
CA THR A 33 -2.86 7.97 -1.68
C THR A 33 -1.69 8.80 -1.11
N PRO A 34 -0.54 9.00 -1.80
CA PRO A 34 0.29 10.15 -1.46
C PRO A 34 -0.68 11.31 -1.33
N SER A 35 -0.77 11.94 -0.15
CA SER A 35 -1.82 12.93 0.15
C SER A 35 -1.98 13.77 -1.10
N SER A 36 -3.18 14.03 -1.61
CA SER A 36 -3.36 14.76 -2.89
C SER A 36 -2.39 15.96 -2.98
N SER A 37 -2.19 16.61 -1.84
CA SER A 37 -1.13 17.57 -1.49
C SER A 37 0.32 17.26 -1.92
N ALA A 38 0.86 16.06 -1.71
CA ALA A 38 2.21 15.67 -2.14
C ALA A 38 2.29 15.49 -3.67
N ALA A 39 1.28 14.85 -4.28
CA ALA A 39 1.21 14.73 -5.73
C ALA A 39 1.07 16.11 -6.40
N GLU A 40 0.19 16.96 -5.86
CA GLU A 40 -0.01 18.36 -6.27
C GLU A 40 1.27 19.19 -6.11
N ARG A 41 1.96 19.10 -4.97
CA ARG A 41 3.22 19.84 -4.73
C ARG A 41 4.34 19.42 -5.67
N LEU A 42 4.41 18.14 -6.01
CA LEU A 42 5.42 17.60 -6.94
C LEU A 42 5.00 17.75 -8.40
N GLY A 43 3.79 18.25 -8.67
CA GLY A 43 3.24 18.38 -10.02
C GLY A 43 3.04 17.03 -10.73
N VAL A 44 2.90 15.93 -9.99
CA VAL A 44 2.72 14.58 -10.52
C VAL A 44 1.24 14.18 -10.49
N PRO A 45 0.74 13.41 -11.48
CA PRO A 45 -0.65 12.97 -11.48
C PRO A 45 -0.93 12.02 -10.32
N LEU A 46 -2.18 12.01 -9.85
CA LEU A 46 -2.66 10.95 -8.96
C LEU A 46 -2.57 9.61 -9.68
N LEU A 47 -1.85 8.66 -9.06
CA LEU A 47 -1.58 7.36 -9.65
C LEU A 47 -2.73 6.37 -9.39
N PRO A 48 -3.10 5.54 -10.38
CA PRO A 48 -4.17 4.57 -10.21
C PRO A 48 -3.80 3.48 -9.20
N PRO A 49 -4.75 3.02 -8.35
CA PRO A 49 -4.49 1.95 -7.38
C PRO A 49 -4.26 0.61 -8.07
N PHE A 50 -3.18 -0.09 -7.72
CA PHE A 50 -2.76 -1.33 -8.39
C PHE A 50 -3.83 -2.43 -8.38
N LEU A 51 -4.49 -2.64 -7.24
CA LEU A 51 -5.43 -3.76 -7.05
C LEU A 51 -6.83 -3.53 -7.64
N ALA A 52 -7.20 -2.28 -7.96
CA ALA A 52 -8.56 -1.93 -8.39
C ALA A 52 -8.61 -1.39 -9.82
N TYR A 53 -7.46 -1.26 -10.49
CA TYR A 53 -7.39 -0.60 -11.79
C TYR A 53 -7.39 -1.58 -12.95
N ASN A 54 -8.30 -1.34 -13.90
CA ASN A 54 -8.49 -2.14 -15.11
C ASN A 54 -7.92 -1.45 -16.36
N GLY A 55 -6.72 -0.89 -16.27
CA GLY A 55 -6.10 -0.13 -17.36
C GLY A 55 -4.57 -0.22 -17.38
N SER A 56 -3.92 0.72 -18.09
CA SER A 56 -2.46 0.73 -18.22
C SER A 56 -1.74 1.51 -17.10
N PHE A 57 -0.72 0.90 -16.51
CA PHE A 57 0.17 1.51 -15.52
C PHE A 57 1.41 2.22 -16.12
N ARG A 58 1.42 2.48 -17.44
CA ARG A 58 2.57 3.11 -18.11
C ARG A 58 2.92 4.51 -17.60
N ARG A 59 1.98 5.19 -16.94
CA ARG A 59 2.18 6.53 -16.34
C ARG A 59 2.36 6.48 -14.81
N GLY A 60 2.52 5.28 -14.25
CA GLY A 60 2.67 5.05 -12.82
C GLY A 60 1.51 4.23 -12.23
N ALA A 61 1.74 3.74 -11.01
CA ALA A 61 0.83 2.92 -10.23
C ALA A 61 0.97 3.28 -8.74
N ASN A 62 -0.12 3.16 -7.98
CA ASN A 62 -0.12 3.29 -6.53
C ASN A 62 -0.31 1.92 -5.88
N PHE A 63 0.69 1.48 -5.11
CA PHE A 63 0.65 0.21 -4.36
C PHE A 63 0.26 0.38 -2.89
N ALA A 64 0.12 1.62 -2.41
CA ALA A 64 -0.14 1.92 -1.02
C ALA A 64 -1.52 1.39 -0.58
N VAL A 65 -1.52 0.72 0.58
CA VAL A 65 -2.73 0.26 1.26
C VAL A 65 -2.77 0.90 2.65
N GLY A 66 -3.93 1.43 3.02
CA GLY A 66 -4.14 1.97 4.37
C GLY A 66 -3.93 0.90 5.43
N ALA A 67 -3.36 1.28 6.58
CA ALA A 67 -3.02 0.39 7.69
C ALA A 67 -1.96 -0.70 7.37
N ALA A 68 -1.25 -0.59 6.23
CA ALA A 68 -0.14 -1.48 5.92
C ALA A 68 1.02 -1.32 6.92
N THR A 69 1.65 -2.45 7.25
CA THR A 69 2.80 -2.53 8.15
C THR A 69 4.10 -2.58 7.35
N ALA A 70 5.21 -2.14 7.96
CA ALA A 70 6.55 -2.38 7.41
C ALA A 70 6.85 -3.89 7.46
N LEU A 71 6.64 -4.46 8.65
CA LEU A 71 6.87 -5.87 8.94
C LEU A 71 5.74 -6.76 8.40
N ASP A 72 6.03 -8.04 8.25
CA ASP A 72 5.04 -9.02 7.80
C ASP A 72 3.86 -9.12 8.77
N SER A 73 2.64 -9.24 8.23
CA SER A 73 1.44 -9.29 9.05
C SER A 73 1.45 -10.44 10.06
N SER A 74 2.11 -11.56 9.73
CA SER A 74 2.23 -12.74 10.60
C SER A 74 2.88 -12.43 11.96
N ILE A 75 3.77 -11.43 12.04
CA ILE A 75 4.39 -11.00 13.31
C ILE A 75 3.33 -10.51 14.31
N PHE A 76 2.21 -9.99 13.81
CA PHE A 76 1.11 -9.45 14.63
C PHE A 76 0.00 -10.48 14.87
N HIS A 77 -0.04 -11.56 14.10
CA HIS A 77 -0.98 -12.68 14.24
C HIS A 77 -0.50 -13.76 15.22
N ALA A 78 0.57 -13.51 15.99
CA ALA A 78 0.99 -14.43 17.05
C ALA A 78 -0.15 -14.57 18.10
N GLY A 79 -0.70 -15.79 18.21
CA GLY A 79 -1.84 -16.16 19.06
C GLY A 79 -3.15 -16.30 18.27
N ASP A 80 -4.06 -17.17 18.73
CA ASP A 80 -5.36 -17.33 18.09
C ASP A 80 -6.20 -16.05 18.24
N PRO A 81 -6.67 -15.44 17.13
CA PRO A 81 -7.61 -14.33 17.23
C PRO A 81 -8.89 -14.81 17.92
N PRO A 82 -9.51 -13.99 18.79
CA PRO A 82 -10.81 -14.31 19.35
C PRO A 82 -11.80 -14.69 18.24
N PRO A 83 -12.73 -15.63 18.46
CA PRO A 83 -13.76 -15.96 17.49
C PRO A 83 -14.46 -14.68 17.00
N GLY A 84 -14.36 -14.38 15.71
CA GLY A 84 -14.94 -13.17 15.09
C GLY A 84 -14.04 -11.93 15.03
N ALA A 85 -12.80 -11.99 15.54
CA ALA A 85 -11.82 -10.93 15.32
C ALA A 85 -11.33 -10.97 13.86
N SER A 86 -11.40 -9.81 13.19
CA SER A 86 -10.82 -9.66 11.86
C SER A 86 -9.31 -9.90 11.93
N PRO A 87 -8.69 -10.62 10.95
CA PRO A 87 -7.26 -10.88 10.92
C PRO A 87 -6.45 -9.63 10.55
N PHE A 88 -6.74 -8.48 11.18
CA PHE A 88 -5.94 -7.27 11.04
C PHE A 88 -4.63 -7.38 11.83
N PRO A 89 -3.50 -6.93 11.26
CA PRO A 89 -3.35 -6.36 9.92
C PRO A 89 -3.55 -7.39 8.80
N VAL A 90 -4.28 -7.03 7.75
CA VAL A 90 -4.43 -7.86 6.55
C VAL A 90 -3.11 -7.94 5.78
N ASN A 91 -2.89 -9.02 5.04
CA ASN A 91 -1.64 -9.33 4.34
C ASN A 91 -1.32 -8.31 3.22
N THR A 92 -0.78 -7.16 3.62
CA THR A 92 -0.57 -5.95 2.79
C THR A 92 0.70 -5.20 3.22
N SER A 93 1.64 -5.91 3.88
CA SER A 93 2.91 -5.37 4.36
C SER A 93 3.73 -4.74 3.24
N LEU A 94 4.77 -3.97 3.60
CA LEU A 94 5.71 -3.41 2.64
C LEU A 94 6.29 -4.48 1.70
N GLY A 95 6.62 -5.66 2.22
CA GLY A 95 7.08 -6.79 1.42
C GLY A 95 6.06 -7.27 0.39
N VAL A 96 4.77 -7.30 0.75
CA VAL A 96 3.68 -7.65 -0.17
C VAL A 96 3.50 -6.58 -1.25
N GLN A 97 3.52 -5.31 -0.87
CA GLN A 97 3.44 -4.19 -1.81
C GLN A 97 4.62 -4.17 -2.79
N LEU A 98 5.82 -4.52 -2.31
CA LEU A 98 7.00 -4.69 -3.15
C LEU A 98 6.85 -5.88 -4.10
N GLY A 99 6.27 -6.99 -3.64
CA GLY A 99 5.93 -8.13 -4.51
C GLY A 99 4.98 -7.76 -5.64
N TRP A 100 3.98 -6.91 -5.37
CA TRP A 100 3.11 -6.37 -6.41
C TRP A 100 3.86 -5.51 -7.41
N PHE A 101 4.77 -4.64 -6.93
CA PHE A 101 5.63 -3.85 -7.80
C PHE A 101 6.49 -4.74 -8.70
N GLU A 102 7.16 -5.74 -8.14
CA GLU A 102 7.97 -6.70 -8.92
C GLU A 102 7.13 -7.44 -9.96
N SER A 103 5.89 -7.82 -9.62
CA SER A 103 4.96 -8.46 -10.56
C SER A 103 4.56 -7.56 -11.74
N LEU A 104 4.60 -6.24 -11.55
CA LEU A 104 4.26 -5.27 -12.59
C LEU A 104 5.42 -5.03 -13.58
N LYS A 105 6.68 -5.12 -13.13
CA LYS A 105 7.87 -4.80 -13.95
C LYS A 105 7.89 -5.50 -15.32
N PRO A 106 7.60 -6.81 -15.45
CA PRO A 106 7.58 -7.48 -16.75
C PRO A 106 6.61 -6.85 -17.74
N SER A 107 5.42 -6.41 -17.29
CA SER A 107 4.39 -5.81 -18.14
C SER A 107 4.80 -4.43 -18.68
N LEU A 108 5.64 -3.70 -17.94
CA LEU A 108 6.16 -2.40 -18.35
C LEU A 108 7.32 -2.56 -19.35
N CYS A 109 8.05 -3.68 -19.26
CA CYS A 109 9.28 -3.94 -19.99
C CYS A 109 9.15 -4.87 -21.22
N SER A 110 7.96 -5.38 -21.53
CA SER A 110 7.72 -6.45 -22.54
C SER A 110 7.82 -6.03 -24.03
N THR A 111 8.43 -4.90 -24.37
CA THR A 111 8.56 -4.49 -25.79
C THR A 111 9.83 -5.08 -26.43
N THR A 112 9.83 -5.30 -27.75
CA THR A 112 10.92 -5.90 -28.55
C THR A 112 12.28 -5.19 -28.50
N GLN A 113 12.40 -4.06 -27.79
CA GLN A 113 13.65 -3.36 -27.46
C GLN A 113 14.01 -3.47 -25.96
N GLY A 114 13.57 -4.56 -25.33
CA GLY A 114 13.07 -4.63 -23.94
C GLY A 114 14.02 -4.26 -22.81
N LYS A 115 15.32 -4.57 -22.88
CA LYS A 115 16.21 -4.36 -21.72
C LYS A 115 16.66 -2.90 -21.56
N LYS A 116 17.04 -2.23 -22.66
CA LYS A 116 17.52 -0.84 -22.64
C LYS A 116 16.39 0.15 -22.33
N LYS A 117 15.20 -0.07 -22.92
CA LYS A 117 14.01 0.75 -22.65
C LYS A 117 13.46 0.57 -21.23
N CYS A 118 13.55 -0.64 -20.67
CA CYS A 118 13.16 -0.89 -19.28
C CYS A 118 14.05 -0.13 -18.29
N LYS A 119 15.36 -0.20 -18.47
CA LYS A 119 16.32 0.55 -17.64
C LYS A 119 16.11 2.07 -17.75
N ASP A 120 15.87 2.59 -18.95
CA ASP A 120 15.58 4.03 -19.14
C ASP A 120 14.25 4.43 -18.49
N PHE A 121 13.22 3.58 -18.59
CA PHE A 121 11.91 3.83 -17.98
C PHE A 121 12.02 3.97 -16.47
N PHE A 122 12.63 2.99 -15.78
CA PHE A 122 12.81 3.04 -14.34
C PHE A 122 13.84 4.09 -13.91
N GLY A 123 14.90 4.31 -14.69
CA GLY A 123 15.89 5.34 -14.43
C GLY A 123 15.34 6.78 -14.51
N ARG A 124 14.16 6.97 -15.11
CA ARG A 124 13.45 8.26 -15.18
C ARG A 124 12.17 8.27 -14.33
N SER A 125 11.88 7.19 -13.62
CA SER A 125 10.71 7.08 -12.77
C SER A 125 10.97 7.68 -11.39
N LEU A 126 9.93 8.27 -10.79
CA LEU A 126 9.94 8.71 -9.40
C LEU A 126 9.30 7.63 -8.55
N PHE A 127 9.98 7.24 -7.47
CA PHE A 127 9.46 6.33 -6.47
C PHE A 127 9.20 7.06 -5.17
N PHE A 128 8.02 6.83 -4.59
CA PHE A 128 7.66 7.32 -3.27
C PHE A 128 7.35 6.12 -2.39
N VAL A 129 8.18 5.90 -1.36
CA VAL A 129 8.08 4.76 -0.44
C VAL A 129 7.87 5.33 0.96
N GLY A 130 6.68 5.17 1.52
CA GLY A 130 6.31 5.68 2.83
C GLY A 130 4.83 6.03 2.95
N GLU A 131 4.33 6.35 4.15
CA GLU A 131 5.00 6.20 5.46
C GLU A 131 4.73 4.80 6.02
N PHE A 132 5.81 4.07 6.36
CA PHE A 132 5.76 2.77 7.00
C PHE A 132 6.31 2.84 8.43
N GLY A 133 5.89 1.91 9.30
CA GLY A 133 6.34 1.83 10.69
C GLY A 133 5.32 2.33 11.72
N PHE A 134 4.51 3.35 11.40
CA PHE A 134 3.48 3.84 12.33
C PHE A 134 2.48 2.74 12.72
N ASN A 135 1.98 1.99 11.73
CA ASN A 135 1.02 0.91 11.98
C ASN A 135 1.67 -0.23 12.79
N ASP A 136 2.94 -0.53 12.55
CA ASP A 136 3.70 -1.55 13.30
C ASP A 136 3.71 -1.22 14.80
N TYR A 137 4.06 0.02 15.15
CA TYR A 137 4.06 0.48 16.55
C TYR A 137 2.64 0.48 17.14
N GLU A 138 1.65 0.96 16.40
CA GLU A 138 0.24 0.94 16.84
C GLU A 138 -0.23 -0.48 17.19
N PHE A 139 0.15 -1.49 16.40
CA PHE A 139 -0.15 -2.88 16.72
C PHE A 139 0.66 -3.41 17.91
N PHE A 140 1.94 -3.03 18.02
CA PHE A 140 2.76 -3.48 19.14
C PHE A 140 2.34 -2.89 20.48
N PHE A 141 1.94 -1.61 20.54
CA PHE A 141 1.46 -0.97 21.79
C PHE A 141 0.26 -1.70 22.41
N ARG A 142 -0.49 -2.46 21.62
CA ARG A 142 -1.64 -3.25 22.09
C ARG A 142 -1.25 -4.61 22.69
N LYS A 143 -0.04 -5.11 22.43
CA LYS A 143 0.35 -6.51 22.70
C LYS A 143 1.71 -6.69 23.36
N LYS A 144 2.59 -5.68 23.35
CA LYS A 144 4.01 -5.80 23.72
C LYS A 144 4.44 -4.77 24.75
N SER A 145 5.46 -5.13 25.53
CA SER A 145 6.15 -4.19 26.42
C SER A 145 6.99 -3.18 25.63
N MET A 146 7.30 -2.04 26.25
CA MET A 146 8.18 -1.03 25.64
C MET A 146 9.58 -1.55 25.31
N GLU A 147 10.09 -2.51 26.08
CA GLU A 147 11.40 -3.13 25.83
C GLU A 147 11.37 -3.99 24.56
N GLU A 148 10.33 -4.82 24.40
CA GLU A 148 10.11 -5.56 23.16
C GLU A 148 9.89 -4.62 21.98
N ILE A 149 9.11 -3.56 22.12
CA ILE A 149 8.87 -2.60 21.02
C ILE A 149 10.18 -1.98 20.54
N ARG A 150 11.07 -1.62 21.46
CA ARG A 150 12.39 -1.04 21.11
C ARG A 150 13.26 -2.04 20.36
N SER A 151 13.14 -3.33 20.62
CA SER A 151 13.92 -4.35 19.88
C SER A 151 13.46 -4.50 18.43
N PHE A 152 12.23 -4.10 18.08
CA PHE A 152 11.73 -4.13 16.69
C PHE A 152 12.18 -2.93 15.83
N VAL A 153 12.64 -1.83 16.45
CA VAL A 153 13.10 -0.62 15.74
C VAL A 153 14.12 -0.93 14.62
N PRO A 154 15.23 -1.67 14.88
CA PRO A 154 16.20 -1.97 13.83
C PRO A 154 15.58 -2.78 12.67
N TYR A 155 14.70 -3.74 12.97
CA TYR A 155 14.05 -4.57 11.94
C TYR A 155 13.11 -3.77 11.03
N ILE A 156 12.36 -2.81 11.59
CA ILE A 156 11.51 -1.91 10.80
C ILE A 156 12.37 -1.06 9.84
N ILE A 157 13.44 -0.47 10.36
CA ILE A 157 14.36 0.37 9.57
C ILE A 157 15.03 -0.46 8.47
N GLU A 158 15.51 -1.65 8.81
CA GLU A 158 16.15 -2.57 7.86
C GLU A 158 15.17 -2.99 6.76
N THR A 159 13.94 -3.37 7.12
CA THR A 159 12.92 -3.77 6.14
C THR A 159 12.61 -2.66 5.15
N ILE A 160 12.47 -1.41 5.64
CA ILE A 160 12.24 -0.24 4.78
C ILE A 160 13.46 0.03 3.89
N SER A 161 14.67 -0.07 4.45
CA SER A 161 15.92 0.16 3.71
C SER A 161 16.10 -0.84 2.57
N ILE A 162 15.90 -2.14 2.86
CA ILE A 162 15.97 -3.21 1.84
C ILE A 162 14.93 -2.98 0.74
N ALA A 163 13.70 -2.61 1.10
CA ALA A 163 12.66 -2.34 0.10
C ALA A 163 13.05 -1.20 -0.84
N ILE A 164 13.64 -0.12 -0.30
CA ILE A 164 14.13 1.01 -1.10
C ILE A 164 15.27 0.57 -2.03
N GLU A 165 16.21 -0.24 -1.54
CA GLU A 165 17.31 -0.77 -2.36
C GLU A 165 16.80 -1.61 -3.54
N VAL A 166 15.80 -2.47 -3.32
CA VAL A 166 15.20 -3.30 -4.38
C VAL A 166 14.54 -2.44 -5.47
N ILE A 167 13.97 -1.29 -5.10
CA ILE A 167 13.25 -0.41 -6.04
C ILE A 167 14.20 0.40 -6.92
N ILE A 168 15.39 0.75 -6.42
CA ILE A 168 16.34 1.65 -7.11
C ILE A 168 17.22 0.92 -8.15
N ILE A 169 17.28 -0.43 -8.12
CA ILE A 169 18.15 -1.27 -8.95
C ILE A 169 17.44 -1.80 -10.21
#